data_AF-A0A925RK61-F1
#
_entry.id   AF-A0A925RK61-F1
#
_cell.length_a   1.000
_cell.length_b   1.000
_cell.length_c   1.000
_cell.angle_alpha   90.00
_cell.angle_beta   90.00
_cell.angle_gamma   90.00
#
_symmetry.space_group_name_H-M   'P 1'
#
loop_
_entity.id
_entity.type
_entity.pdbx_description
1 polymer ?
#
loop_
_entity_poly.entity_id
_entity_poly.type
_entity_poly.pdbx_seq_one_letter_code
_entity_poly.pdbx_strand_id
1 'polypeptide(L)'
;MRDRESGFTLIELMVAVAVIAILAVIALPSFFSESRKTKASSEVQPMFNDLRVRLEQFLQENGKYPPTIGEGTMHPSSSPSSTRQALNPLPVAWQDLKIRISGADEVFCGYTWVTGLANDPSNVGTQAGLFAFVTPAIDWYYLLAKCDMDGDSSKFSYYFTSSADPTISKLDEGK
;
A
#
# COMPACT_ATOMS: atom_id res chain seq x y z
N MET A 1 -7.86 -65.10 4.29
CA MET A 1 -8.21 -64.27 3.13
C MET A 1 -7.04 -63.35 2.87
N ARG A 2 -6.38 -63.46 1.70
CA ARG A 2 -5.30 -62.55 1.31
C ARG A 2 -5.95 -61.39 0.57
N ASP A 3 -5.95 -60.21 1.18
CA ASP A 3 -6.29 -58.96 0.50
C ASP A 3 -5.33 -58.78 -0.67
N ARG A 4 -5.89 -58.62 -1.87
CA ARG A 4 -5.11 -58.26 -3.06
C ARG A 4 -4.82 -56.76 -2.95
N GLU A 5 -3.64 -56.42 -2.47
CA GLU A 5 -3.14 -55.04 -2.58
C GLU A 5 -3.03 -54.69 -4.08
N SER A 6 -3.98 -53.92 -4.59
CA SER A 6 -3.94 -53.35 -5.93
C SER A 6 -2.98 -52.15 -5.93
N GLY A 7 -1.83 -52.31 -6.57
CA GLY A 7 -0.88 -51.21 -6.80
C GLY A 7 -1.38 -50.24 -7.87
N PHE A 8 -1.00 -48.96 -7.73
CA PHE A 8 -1.25 -47.90 -8.72
C PHE A 8 -0.65 -48.25 -10.08
N THR A 9 -1.38 -47.92 -11.15
CA THR A 9 -0.88 -48.11 -12.52
C THR A 9 -0.07 -46.89 -12.97
N LEU A 10 0.91 -47.11 -13.86
CA LEU A 10 1.74 -46.03 -14.41
C LEU A 10 0.90 -45.02 -15.20
N ILE A 11 -0.17 -45.50 -15.86
CA ILE A 11 -1.08 -44.65 -16.63
C ILE A 11 -1.92 -43.74 -15.71
N GLU A 12 -2.30 -44.22 -14.53
CA GLU A 12 -3.07 -43.46 -13.55
C GLU A 12 -2.24 -42.32 -12.96
N LEU A 13 -0.95 -42.56 -12.72
CA LEU A 13 -0.01 -41.52 -12.32
C LEU A 13 0.21 -40.48 -13.45
N MET A 14 0.31 -40.91 -14.70
CA MET A 14 0.48 -40.00 -15.84
C MET A 14 -0.73 -39.07 -16.02
N VAL A 15 -1.95 -39.61 -15.95
CA VAL A 15 -3.17 -38.81 -16.06
C VAL A 15 -3.28 -37.83 -14.88
N ALA A 16 -2.96 -38.26 -13.66
CA ALA A 16 -2.97 -37.39 -12.49
C ALA A 16 -2.01 -36.20 -12.64
N VAL A 17 -0.78 -36.44 -13.09
CA VAL A 17 0.21 -35.35 -13.32
C VAL A 17 -0.24 -34.42 -14.44
N ALA A 18 -0.82 -34.95 -15.51
CA ALA A 18 -1.34 -34.14 -16.62
C ALA A 18 -2.47 -33.19 -16.16
N VAL A 19 -3.40 -33.67 -15.32
CA VAL A 19 -4.47 -32.83 -14.76
C VAL A 19 -3.89 -31.75 -13.84
N ILE A 20 -2.95 -32.11 -12.95
CA ILE A 20 -2.30 -31.13 -12.05
C ILE A 20 -1.56 -30.05 -12.85
N ALA A 21 -0.88 -30.41 -13.95
CA ALA A 21 -0.17 -29.46 -14.79
C ALA A 21 -1.11 -28.42 -15.43
N ILE A 22 -2.27 -28.85 -15.94
CA ILE A 22 -3.28 -27.93 -16.54
C ILE A 22 -3.84 -26.98 -15.47
N LEU A 23 -4.17 -27.51 -14.29
CA LEU A 23 -4.69 -26.70 -13.18
C LEU A 23 -3.66 -25.68 -12.68
N ALA A 24 -2.38 -26.07 -12.60
CA ALA A 24 -1.31 -25.19 -12.15
C ALA A 24 -1.13 -23.97 -13.06
N VAL A 25 -1.22 -24.14 -14.39
CA VAL A 25 -1.08 -23.03 -15.35
C VAL A 25 -2.15 -21.96 -15.15
N ILE A 26 -3.37 -22.35 -14.78
CA ILE A 26 -4.48 -21.40 -14.55
C ILE A 26 -4.40 -20.77 -13.15
N ALA A 27 -4.04 -21.57 -12.14
CA ALA A 27 -4.09 -21.14 -10.74
C ALA A 27 -2.94 -20.20 -10.34
N LEU A 28 -1.71 -20.46 -10.81
CA LEU A 28 -0.51 -19.72 -10.40
C LEU A 28 -0.55 -18.20 -10.68
N PRO A 29 -0.90 -17.71 -11.88
CA PRO A 29 -0.88 -16.27 -12.15
C PRO A 29 -1.86 -15.49 -11.27
N SER A 30 -3.04 -16.06 -11.02
CA SER A 30 -4.03 -15.48 -10.11
C SER A 30 -3.51 -15.41 -8.67
N PHE A 31 -2.93 -16.52 -8.18
CA PHE A 31 -2.37 -16.59 -6.83
C PHE A 31 -1.26 -15.56 -6.58
N PHE A 32 -0.35 -15.37 -7.54
CA PHE A 32 0.70 -14.34 -7.40
C PHE A 32 0.11 -12.93 -7.36
N SER A 33 -0.91 -12.62 -8.15
CA SER A 33 -1.55 -11.29 -8.12
C SER A 33 -2.27 -11.00 -6.79
N GLU A 34 -3.00 -11.98 -6.24
CA GLU A 34 -3.72 -11.80 -4.98
C GLU A 34 -2.78 -11.73 -3.77
N SER A 35 -1.69 -12.52 -3.79
CA SER A 35 -0.66 -12.41 -2.75
C SER A 35 0.02 -11.04 -2.75
N ARG A 36 0.26 -10.43 -3.92
CA ARG A 36 0.78 -9.06 -4.03
C ARG A 36 -0.17 -8.02 -3.44
N LYS A 37 -1.45 -8.04 -3.83
CA LYS A 37 -2.48 -7.12 -3.29
C LYS A 37 -2.62 -7.22 -1.77
N THR A 38 -2.57 -8.45 -1.25
CA THR A 38 -2.69 -8.70 0.19
C THR A 38 -1.50 -8.14 0.96
N LYS A 39 -0.27 -8.31 0.45
CA LYS A 39 0.94 -7.74 1.05
C LYS A 39 0.84 -6.21 1.14
N ALA A 40 0.54 -5.54 0.02
CA ALA A 40 0.38 -4.09 -0.04
C ALA A 40 -0.67 -3.59 0.96
N SER A 41 -1.88 -4.16 0.90
CA SER A 41 -2.99 -3.75 1.77
C SER A 41 -2.70 -3.98 3.27
N SER A 42 -1.98 -5.06 3.60
CA SER A 42 -1.61 -5.38 4.99
C SER A 42 -0.62 -4.40 5.60
N GLU A 43 0.16 -3.70 4.78
CA GLU A 43 1.13 -2.68 5.21
C GLU A 43 0.53 -1.27 5.22
N VAL A 44 -0.22 -0.92 4.19
CA VAL A 44 -0.79 0.42 4.02
C VAL A 44 -1.78 0.75 5.14
N GLN A 45 -2.62 -0.21 5.54
CA GLN A 45 -3.63 0.02 6.57
C GLN A 45 -3.05 0.45 7.93
N PRO A 46 -2.07 -0.26 8.54
CA PRO A 46 -1.45 0.19 9.78
C PRO A 46 -0.65 1.49 9.63
N MET A 47 0.04 1.68 8.49
CA MET A 47 0.77 2.93 8.22
C MET A 47 -0.14 4.15 8.13
N PHE A 48 -1.24 4.06 7.40
CA PHE A 48 -2.23 5.13 7.34
C PHE A 48 -2.88 5.41 8.69
N ASN A 49 -3.12 4.38 9.50
CA ASN A 49 -3.67 4.58 10.84
C ASN A 49 -2.69 5.32 11.75
N ASP A 50 -1.40 4.98 11.72
CA ASP A 50 -0.37 5.65 12.51
C ASP A 50 -0.16 7.10 12.06
N LEU A 51 -0.06 7.34 10.75
CA LEU A 51 0.03 8.70 10.18
C LEU A 51 -1.19 9.55 10.53
N ARG A 52 -2.40 9.00 10.42
CA ARG A 52 -3.65 9.67 10.81
C ARG A 52 -3.60 10.11 12.26
N VAL A 53 -3.32 9.17 13.18
CA VAL A 53 -3.27 9.48 14.62
C VAL A 53 -2.30 10.62 14.89
N ARG A 54 -1.15 10.63 14.23
CA ARG A 54 -0.11 11.65 14.42
C ARG A 54 -0.46 13.00 13.82
N LEU A 55 -1.10 13.02 12.67
CA LEU A 55 -1.59 14.26 12.06
C LEU A 55 -2.64 14.93 12.95
N GLU A 56 -3.58 14.15 13.50
CA GLU A 56 -4.57 14.67 14.45
C GLU A 56 -3.93 15.10 15.77
N GLN A 57 -2.93 14.36 16.27
CA GLN A 57 -2.17 14.76 17.45
C GLN A 57 -1.42 16.07 17.22
N PHE A 58 -0.78 16.22 16.05
CA PHE A 58 -0.07 17.43 15.68
C PHE A 58 -1.01 18.63 15.62
N LEU A 59 -2.21 18.45 15.05
CA LEU A 59 -3.27 19.46 15.05
C LEU A 59 -3.67 19.87 16.47
N GLN A 60 -3.84 18.90 17.38
CA GLN A 60 -4.18 19.18 18.78
C GLN A 60 -3.07 19.92 19.54
N GLU A 61 -1.80 19.58 19.26
CA GLU A 61 -0.64 20.20 19.92
C GLU A 61 -0.34 21.60 19.38
N ASN A 62 -0.51 21.84 18.08
CA ASN A 62 -0.02 23.04 17.40
C ASN A 62 -1.15 23.95 16.87
N GLY A 63 -2.40 23.53 16.93
CA GLY A 63 -3.56 24.25 16.40
C GLY A 63 -3.67 24.27 14.87
N LYS A 64 -2.79 23.57 14.15
CA LYS A 64 -2.81 23.40 12.69
C LYS A 64 -2.13 22.09 12.31
N TYR A 65 -2.47 21.54 11.15
CA TYR A 65 -1.74 20.41 10.57
C TYR A 65 -0.29 20.78 10.23
N PRO A 66 0.63 19.80 10.15
CA PRO A 66 2.01 20.07 9.75
C PRO A 66 2.05 20.58 8.30
N PRO A 67 3.16 21.22 7.90
CA PRO A 67 3.37 21.61 6.50
C PRO A 67 3.17 20.42 5.57
N THR A 68 2.53 20.68 4.42
CA THR A 68 2.39 19.70 3.36
C THR A 68 3.78 19.28 2.85
N ILE A 69 3.99 17.97 2.64
CA ILE A 69 5.19 17.48 1.95
C ILE A 69 4.94 17.28 0.45
N GLY A 70 3.66 17.17 0.06
CA GLY A 70 3.23 17.10 -1.34
C GLY A 70 3.39 15.71 -1.96
N GLU A 71 2.62 15.44 -3.02
CA GLU A 71 2.67 14.15 -3.74
C GLU A 71 4.03 13.89 -4.43
N GLY A 72 4.79 14.94 -4.71
CA GLY A 72 6.14 14.84 -5.28
C GLY A 72 7.20 14.37 -4.28
N THR A 73 6.89 14.38 -2.98
CA THR A 73 7.82 13.97 -1.92
C THR A 73 7.21 12.78 -1.19
N MET A 74 7.73 11.59 -1.46
CA MET A 74 7.33 10.36 -0.76
C MET A 74 8.48 9.85 0.10
N HIS A 75 8.15 9.11 1.15
CA HIS A 75 9.10 8.41 2.00
C HIS A 75 8.73 6.93 2.13
N PRO A 76 9.66 5.98 1.89
CA PRO A 76 11.02 6.17 1.39
C PRO A 76 11.06 6.90 0.03
N SER A 77 12.16 7.63 -0.22
CA SER A 77 12.28 8.49 -1.42
C SER A 77 12.71 7.74 -2.67
N SER A 78 13.21 6.51 -2.52
CA SER A 78 13.39 5.58 -3.63
C SER A 78 12.05 5.25 -4.26
N SER A 79 12.04 5.03 -5.58
CA SER A 79 10.83 4.50 -6.23
C SER A 79 10.44 3.20 -5.53
N PRO A 80 9.16 3.01 -5.19
CA PRO A 80 8.66 1.73 -4.69
C PRO A 80 9.08 0.59 -5.61
N SER A 81 9.30 -0.59 -5.02
CA SER A 81 9.63 -1.82 -5.76
C SER A 81 9.12 -3.04 -4.99
N SER A 82 9.22 -4.21 -5.60
CA SER A 82 8.84 -5.48 -4.96
C SER A 82 9.78 -5.90 -3.82
N THR A 83 10.80 -5.09 -3.51
CA THR A 83 11.74 -5.26 -2.41
C THR A 83 11.44 -4.24 -1.32
N ARG A 84 11.52 -4.70 -0.06
CA ARG A 84 11.33 -3.82 1.10
C ARG A 84 12.43 -2.76 1.18
N GLN A 85 12.04 -1.56 1.60
CA GLN A 85 12.90 -0.40 1.72
C GLN A 85 12.86 0.11 3.16
N ALA A 86 14.04 0.41 3.72
CA ALA A 86 14.14 0.91 5.07
C ALA A 86 13.48 2.28 5.21
N LEU A 87 12.72 2.48 6.29
CA LEU A 87 12.17 3.78 6.65
C LEU A 87 13.22 4.71 7.28
N ASN A 88 14.32 4.18 7.80
CA ASN A 88 15.36 4.98 8.45
C ASN A 88 16.52 5.31 7.48
N PRO A 89 17.10 6.53 7.57
CA PRO A 89 16.75 7.62 8.48
C PRO A 89 15.48 8.37 8.05
N LEU A 90 14.65 8.77 9.02
CA LEU A 90 13.44 9.55 8.75
C LEU A 90 13.80 10.99 8.36
N PRO A 91 13.13 11.58 7.34
CA PRO A 91 13.23 13.00 7.05
C PRO A 91 12.74 13.86 8.22
N VAL A 92 13.22 15.12 8.31
CA VAL A 92 12.86 16.05 9.40
C VAL A 92 11.33 16.16 9.58
N ALA A 93 10.59 16.29 8.48
CA ALA A 93 9.13 16.38 8.53
C ALA A 93 8.45 15.14 9.16
N TRP A 94 9.02 13.94 8.95
CA TRP A 94 8.54 12.69 9.57
C TRP A 94 8.92 12.61 11.05
N GLN A 95 10.08 13.16 11.42
CA GLN A 95 10.51 13.25 12.82
C GLN A 95 9.61 14.20 13.62
N ASP A 96 9.16 15.32 13.02
CA ASP A 96 8.26 16.29 13.66
C ASP A 96 6.87 15.70 13.97
N LEU A 97 6.40 14.77 13.13
CA LEU A 97 5.20 13.94 13.38
C LEU A 97 5.42 12.87 14.47
N LYS A 98 6.64 12.76 15.01
CA LYS A 98 7.07 11.84 16.07
C LYS A 98 6.83 10.36 15.73
N ILE A 99 6.88 9.99 14.44
CA ILE A 99 6.46 8.66 13.95
C ILE A 99 7.23 7.54 14.67
N ARG A 100 6.53 6.57 15.25
CA ARG A 100 7.12 5.47 16.03
C ARG A 100 7.52 4.37 15.06
N ILE A 101 8.73 4.49 14.55
CA ILE A 101 9.34 3.53 13.62
C ILE A 101 10.55 2.91 14.32
N SER A 102 10.60 1.59 14.39
CA SER A 102 11.75 0.82 14.86
C SER A 102 12.89 0.86 13.83
N GLY A 103 14.13 0.69 14.28
CA GLY A 103 15.33 0.76 13.44
C GLY A 103 15.38 -0.22 12.25
N ALA A 104 14.54 -1.26 12.25
CA ALA A 104 14.45 -2.29 11.21
C ALA A 104 13.12 -2.27 10.44
N ASP A 105 12.33 -1.21 10.56
CA ASP A 105 11.06 -1.14 9.83
C ASP A 105 11.32 -0.88 8.35
N GLU A 106 10.84 -1.82 7.53
CA GLU A 106 10.94 -1.76 6.09
C GLU A 106 9.56 -1.91 5.45
N VAL A 107 9.33 -1.12 4.41
CA VAL A 107 8.06 -1.00 3.69
C VAL A 107 8.24 -1.26 2.20
N PHE A 108 7.20 -1.74 1.54
CA PHE A 108 7.17 -1.84 0.08
C PHE A 108 6.71 -0.54 -0.58
N CYS A 109 5.90 0.25 0.13
CA CYS A 109 5.26 1.43 -0.42
C CYS A 109 5.97 2.72 0.03
N GLY A 110 5.93 3.74 -0.84
CA GLY A 110 6.24 5.11 -0.49
C GLY A 110 4.99 5.82 0.01
N TYR A 111 5.12 6.60 1.07
CA TYR A 111 4.03 7.29 1.75
C TYR A 111 4.23 8.79 1.70
N THR A 112 3.13 9.53 1.61
CA THR A 112 3.14 10.99 1.71
C THR A 112 1.84 11.50 2.34
N TRP A 113 1.90 12.72 2.89
CA TRP A 113 0.73 13.46 3.33
C TRP A 113 0.69 14.82 2.64
N VAL A 114 -0.54 15.27 2.43
CA VAL A 114 -0.80 16.61 1.94
C VAL A 114 -1.80 17.24 2.89
N THR A 115 -1.56 18.48 3.28
CA THR A 115 -2.40 19.25 4.18
C THR A 115 -2.85 20.53 3.50
N GLY A 116 -4.00 21.04 3.88
CA GLY A 116 -4.51 22.31 3.37
C GLY A 116 -5.52 22.94 4.31
N LEU A 117 -5.82 24.21 4.04
CA LEU A 117 -6.80 24.96 4.80
C LEU A 117 -8.22 24.69 4.29
N ALA A 118 -9.21 25.01 5.11
CA ALA A 118 -10.62 24.97 4.73
C ALA A 118 -10.88 25.59 3.35
N ASN A 119 -11.47 24.80 2.43
CA ASN A 119 -11.79 25.16 1.05
C ASN A 119 -10.59 25.59 0.18
N ASP A 120 -9.35 25.31 0.58
CA ASP A 120 -8.16 25.67 -0.19
C ASP A 120 -7.66 24.49 -1.04
N PRO A 121 -7.76 24.54 -2.39
CA PRO A 121 -7.30 23.47 -3.28
C PRO A 121 -5.82 23.56 -3.65
N SER A 122 -5.08 24.57 -3.18
CA SER A 122 -3.73 24.88 -3.67
C SER A 122 -2.74 23.72 -3.53
N ASN A 123 -2.93 22.87 -2.52
CA ASN A 123 -2.05 21.73 -2.25
C ASN A 123 -2.57 20.41 -2.85
N VAL A 124 -3.77 20.37 -3.44
CA VAL A 124 -4.35 19.16 -4.02
C VAL A 124 -3.53 18.74 -5.24
N GLY A 125 -2.90 17.57 -5.15
CA GLY A 125 -2.10 17.01 -6.22
C GLY A 125 -2.93 16.21 -7.23
N THR A 126 -2.27 15.81 -8.32
CA THR A 126 -2.88 15.08 -9.43
C THR A 126 -3.46 13.74 -9.00
N GLN A 127 -2.82 13.01 -8.07
CA GLN A 127 -3.29 11.71 -7.62
C GLN A 127 -4.58 11.84 -6.80
N ALA A 128 -4.65 12.81 -5.89
CA ALA A 128 -5.89 13.11 -5.18
C ALA A 128 -7.06 13.42 -6.12
N GLY A 129 -6.80 14.05 -7.27
CA GLY A 129 -7.79 14.26 -8.33
C GLY A 129 -8.33 12.97 -8.94
N LEU A 130 -7.50 11.93 -9.10
CA LEU A 130 -7.94 10.60 -9.57
C LEU A 130 -8.84 9.89 -8.57
N PHE A 131 -8.72 10.22 -7.27
CA PHE A 131 -9.61 9.76 -6.21
C PHE A 131 -10.83 10.67 -6.00
N ALA A 132 -11.07 11.63 -6.90
CA ALA A 132 -12.15 12.61 -6.82
C ALA A 132 -12.18 13.36 -5.47
N PHE A 133 -11.01 13.64 -4.89
CA PHE A 133 -10.91 14.39 -3.65
C PHE A 133 -11.44 15.82 -3.83
N VAL A 134 -12.28 16.25 -2.89
CA VAL A 134 -12.81 17.61 -2.82
C VAL A 134 -12.41 18.21 -1.49
N THR A 135 -11.87 19.43 -1.51
CA THR A 135 -11.42 20.12 -0.30
C THR A 135 -12.59 20.38 0.65
N PRO A 136 -12.52 19.91 1.91
CA PRO A 136 -13.54 20.16 2.92
C PRO A 136 -13.60 21.62 3.36
N ALA A 137 -14.71 22.00 4.00
CA ALA A 137 -14.89 23.32 4.63
C ALA A 137 -14.16 23.47 5.99
N ILE A 138 -13.28 22.53 6.31
CA ILE A 138 -12.40 22.52 7.48
C ILE A 138 -10.98 22.27 7.02
N ASP A 139 -9.99 22.61 7.86
CA ASP A 139 -8.61 22.22 7.61
C ASP A 139 -8.53 20.71 7.40
N TRP A 140 -7.75 20.30 6.41
CA TRP A 140 -7.81 18.95 5.88
C TRP A 140 -6.42 18.37 5.66
N TYR A 141 -6.37 17.04 5.64
CA TYR A 141 -5.25 16.30 5.07
C TYR A 141 -5.77 15.14 4.23
N TYR A 142 -4.90 14.66 3.35
CA TYR A 142 -5.00 13.33 2.79
C TYR A 142 -3.66 12.61 2.84
N LEU A 143 -3.73 11.29 2.85
CA LEU A 143 -2.59 10.39 2.79
C LEU A 143 -2.62 9.69 1.44
N LEU A 144 -1.45 9.53 0.85
CA LEU A 144 -1.26 8.79 -0.39
C LEU A 144 -0.13 7.78 -0.18
N ALA A 145 -0.36 6.54 -0.57
CA ALA A 145 0.68 5.53 -0.70
C ALA A 145 0.81 5.12 -2.16
N LYS A 146 2.05 4.90 -2.60
CA LYS A 146 2.43 4.41 -3.92
C LYS A 146 3.23 3.13 -3.74
N CYS A 147 2.84 2.06 -4.41
CA CYS A 147 3.48 0.76 -4.32
C CYS A 147 3.78 0.20 -5.72
N ASP A 148 4.84 -0.59 -5.85
CA ASP A 148 5.20 -1.34 -7.07
C ASP A 148 5.38 -2.80 -6.66
N MET A 149 4.32 -3.60 -6.77
CA MET A 149 4.33 -4.95 -6.21
C MET A 149 4.80 -5.99 -7.23
N ASP A 150 4.64 -5.72 -8.52
CA ASP A 150 5.15 -6.55 -9.62
C ASP A 150 6.61 -6.25 -9.98
N GLY A 151 7.15 -5.10 -9.56
CA GLY A 151 8.54 -4.70 -9.75
C GLY A 151 8.85 -4.25 -11.18
N ASP A 152 7.84 -3.95 -11.99
CA ASP A 152 8.01 -3.52 -13.37
C ASP A 152 8.21 -2.01 -13.54
N SER A 153 7.92 -1.23 -12.48
CA SER A 153 8.07 0.22 -12.38
C SER A 153 7.38 1.04 -13.49
N SER A 154 6.54 0.39 -14.31
CA SER A 154 5.77 1.01 -15.39
C SER A 154 4.39 1.44 -14.90
N LYS A 155 3.85 0.73 -13.90
CA LYS A 155 2.59 1.01 -13.23
C LYS A 155 2.78 0.91 -11.73
N PHE A 156 1.94 1.62 -10.99
CA PHE A 156 1.98 1.65 -9.55
C PHE A 156 0.57 1.47 -9.00
N SER A 157 0.47 0.72 -7.92
CA SER A 157 -0.74 0.66 -7.09
C SER A 157 -0.79 1.89 -6.20
N TYR A 158 -1.93 2.59 -6.14
CA TYR A 158 -2.13 3.76 -5.29
C TYR A 158 -3.21 3.51 -4.24
N TYR A 159 -2.96 4.00 -3.03
CA TYR A 159 -3.90 3.95 -1.92
C TYR A 159 -4.10 5.36 -1.37
N PHE A 160 -5.33 5.70 -1.04
CA PHE A 160 -5.72 7.05 -0.66
C PHE A 160 -6.70 7.06 0.49
N THR A 161 -6.54 7.98 1.43
CA THR A 161 -7.52 8.27 2.49
C THR A 161 -7.41 9.73 2.90
N SER A 162 -8.46 10.32 3.46
CA SER A 162 -8.47 11.72 3.86
C SER A 162 -9.10 11.94 5.22
N SER A 163 -8.97 13.16 5.75
CA SER A 163 -9.67 13.57 6.97
C SER A 163 -11.20 13.62 6.78
N ALA A 164 -11.69 13.84 5.57
CA ALA A 164 -13.13 13.88 5.26
C ALA A 164 -13.73 12.49 5.00
N ASP A 165 -12.94 11.60 4.42
CA ASP A 165 -13.30 10.20 4.23
C ASP A 165 -12.14 9.30 4.67
N PRO A 166 -12.26 8.65 5.86
CA PRO A 166 -11.20 7.81 6.41
C PRO A 166 -11.14 6.43 5.75
N THR A 167 -12.05 6.10 4.82
CA THR A 167 -11.97 4.85 4.06
C THR A 167 -10.74 4.85 3.15
N ILE A 168 -10.14 3.69 2.95
CA ILE A 168 -8.99 3.54 2.04
C ILE A 168 -9.53 3.23 0.65
N SER A 169 -9.41 4.21 -0.24
CA SER A 169 -9.66 4.05 -1.67
C SER A 169 -8.41 3.54 -2.39
N LYS A 170 -8.60 2.81 -3.48
CA LYS A 170 -7.56 2.03 -4.16
C LYS A 170 -7.63 2.26 -5.67
N LEU A 171 -6.47 2.37 -6.32
CA LEU A 171 -6.34 2.49 -7.77
C LEU A 171 -5.23 1.55 -8.27
N ASP A 172 -5.47 0.87 -9.38
CA ASP A 172 -4.52 -0.02 -10.06
C ASP A 172 -3.93 -1.15 -9.18
N GLU A 173 -4.74 -1.72 -8.27
CA GLU A 173 -4.28 -2.72 -7.31
C GLU A 173 -3.65 -3.99 -7.92
N GLY A 174 -2.46 -4.33 -7.41
CA GLY A 174 -1.74 -5.56 -7.76
C GLY A 174 -0.92 -5.47 -9.04
N LYS A 175 -0.80 -4.24 -9.58
CA LYS A 175 0.30 -3.76 -10.41
C LYS A 175 1.45 -3.42 -9.46
#